data_AF-A0A815XW49-F1
#
_entry.id   AF-A0A815XW49-F1
#
_cell.length_a   1.000
_cell.length_b   1.000
_cell.length_c   1.000
_cell.angle_alpha   90.00
_cell.angle_beta   90.00
_cell.angle_gamma   90.00
#
_symmetry.space_group_name_H-M   'P 1'
#
loop_
_entity.id
_entity.type
_entity.pdbx_description
1 polymer ?
#
loop_
_entity_poly.entity_id
_entity_poly.type
_entity_poly.pdbx_seq_one_letter_code
_entity_poly.pdbx_strand_id
1 'polypeptide(L)' 'MIDLAIAQSPKDLTFEEFLRQNPQLMNSDLFLEYYKKETILNNPTARQEMVLPDIKPLPTLVMSQNKK' A
#
# COMPACT_ATOMS: atom_id res chain seq x y z
N MET A 1 -1.18 -27.49 -0.11
CA MET A 1 -0.99 -26.10 -0.58
C MET A 1 -0.62 -25.13 0.54
N ILE A 2 -1.05 -25.37 1.79
CA ILE A 2 -0.68 -24.54 2.95
C ILE A 2 0.79 -24.76 3.37
N ASP A 3 1.27 -26.00 3.37
CA ASP A 3 2.62 -26.34 3.83
C ASP A 3 3.74 -25.72 2.98
N LEU A 4 3.48 -25.52 1.69
CA LEU A 4 4.42 -24.88 0.76
C LEU A 4 4.54 -23.37 1.02
N ALA A 5 3.42 -22.72 1.36
CA ALA A 5 3.40 -21.30 1.69
C ALA A 5 4.11 -21.02 3.02
N ILE A 6 3.96 -21.91 4.00
CA ILE A 6 4.67 -21.83 5.28
C ILE A 6 6.18 -22.07 5.09
N ALA A 7 6.57 -23.01 4.22
CA ALA A 7 7.98 -23.28 3.94
C ALA A 7 8.69 -22.12 3.20
N GLN A 8 7.94 -21.32 2.42
CA GLN A 8 8.47 -20.19 1.67
C GLN A 8 8.40 -18.85 2.42
N SER A 9 7.64 -18.77 3.52
CA SER A 9 7.62 -17.55 4.32
C SER A 9 8.99 -17.36 4.97
N PRO A 10 9.64 -16.20 4.81
CA PRO A 10 10.90 -15.91 5.50
C PRO A 10 10.70 -16.09 7.01
N LYS A 11 11.49 -16.98 7.63
CA LYS A 11 11.43 -17.24 9.09
C LYS A 11 12.03 -16.10 9.93
N ASP A 12 12.65 -15.12 9.28
CA ASP A 12 13.59 -14.21 9.92
C ASP A 12 12.94 -12.92 10.44
N LEU A 13 11.61 -12.77 10.34
CA LEU A 13 10.92 -11.56 10.78
C LEU A 13 9.55 -11.91 11.39
N THR A 14 9.33 -11.46 12.62
CA THR A 14 8.01 -11.51 13.25
C THR A 14 7.07 -10.47 12.64
N PHE A 15 5.76 -10.69 12.75
CA PHE A 15 4.77 -9.72 12.26
C PHE A 15 4.91 -8.35 12.95
N GLU A 16 5.25 -8.36 14.24
CA GLU A 16 5.51 -7.16 15.04
C GLU A 16 6.73 -6.38 14.52
N GLU A 17 7.82 -7.07 14.17
CA GLU A 17 8.99 -6.44 13.58
C GLU A 17 8.70 -5.89 12.18
N PHE A 18 7.90 -6.62 11.39
CA PHE A 18 7.43 -6.14 10.09
C PHE A 18 6.63 -4.84 10.21
N LEU A 19 5.70 -4.74 11.16
CA LEU A 19 4.93 -3.52 11.39
C LEU A 19 5.82 -2.37 11.90
N ARG A 20 6.79 -2.65 12.78
CA ARG A 20 7.77 -1.64 13.22
C ARG A 20 8.61 -1.09 12.07
N GLN A 21 8.97 -1.93 11.10
CA GLN A 21 9.70 -1.50 9.89
C GLN A 21 8.81 -0.72 8.91
N ASN A 22 7.48 -0.93 8.96
CA ASN A 22 6.52 -0.35 8.03
C ASN A 22 5.39 0.41 8.76
N PRO A 23 5.72 1.48 9.51
CA PRO A 23 4.74 2.20 10.33
C PRO A 23 3.56 2.78 9.51
N GLN A 24 3.76 3.04 8.22
CA GLN A 24 2.71 3.49 7.31
C GLN A 24 1.55 2.49 7.18
N LEU A 25 1.80 1.20 7.38
CA LEU A 25 0.75 0.16 7.32
C LEU A 25 -0.17 0.19 8.56
N MET A 26 0.29 0.80 9.66
CA MET A 26 -0.52 1.00 10.86
C MET A 26 -1.41 2.24 10.80
N ASN A 27 -1.21 3.11 9.79
CA ASN A 27 -2.04 4.28 9.59
C ASN A 27 -3.27 3.91 8.75
N SER A 28 -4.41 3.69 9.44
CA SER A 28 -5.69 3.39 8.78
C SER A 28 -6.14 4.48 7.82
N ASP A 29 -5.71 5.72 8.06
CA ASP A 29 -6.18 6.90 7.34
C ASP A 29 -5.23 7.32 6.22
N LEU A 30 -4.16 6.55 5.97
CA LEU A 30 -3.13 6.88 4.96
C LEU A 30 -3.74 7.13 3.58
N PHE A 31 -4.78 6.38 3.20
CA PHE A 31 -5.44 6.55 1.91
C PHE A 31 -6.12 7.92 1.77
N LEU A 32 -6.54 8.56 2.87
CA LEU A 32 -7.14 9.90 2.87
C LEU A 32 -6.15 11.02 2.54
N GLU A 33 -4.84 10.73 2.57
CA GLU A 33 -3.83 11.66 2.07
C GLU A 33 -3.78 11.72 0.54
N TYR A 34 -4.28 10.68 -0.12
CA TYR A 34 -4.22 10.49 -1.57
C TYR A 34 -5.60 10.61 -2.22
N TYR A 35 -6.66 10.22 -1.51
CA TYR A 35 -8.02 10.19 -2.01
C TYR A 35 -8.97 11.07 -1.18
N LYS A 36 -9.89 11.76 -1.86
CA LYS A 36 -11.04 12.37 -1.18
C LYS A 36 -11.98 11.30 -0.67
N LYS A 37 -12.68 11.59 0.44
CA LYS A 37 -13.67 10.67 1.03
C LYS A 37 -14.78 10.36 0.03
N GLU A 38 -15.20 11.35 -0.75
CA GLU A 38 -16.23 11.19 -1.78
C GLU A 38 -15.77 10.21 -2.87
N THR A 39 -14.50 10.30 -3.26
CA THR A 39 -13.91 9.45 -4.31
C THR A 39 -13.80 7.99 -3.88
N ILE A 40 -13.48 7.71 -2.62
CA ILE A 40 -13.24 6.34 -2.13
C ILE A 40 -14.46 5.70 -1.44
N LEU A 41 -15.29 6.49 -0.74
CA LEU A 41 -16.43 5.97 0.03
C LEU A 41 -17.74 6.04 -0.76
N ASN A 42 -17.93 7.08 -1.57
CA ASN A 42 -19.22 7.37 -2.20
C ASN A 42 -19.26 7.06 -3.71
N ASN A 43 -18.12 6.75 -4.33
CA ASN A 43 -18.04 6.46 -5.76
C ASN A 43 -18.33 4.97 -6.05
N PRO A 44 -19.40 4.63 -6.78
CA PRO A 44 -19.69 3.25 -7.17
C PRO A 44 -18.58 2.61 -8.02
N THR A 45 -17.92 3.38 -8.87
CA THR A 45 -16.84 2.88 -9.73
C THR A 45 -15.61 2.48 -8.92
N ALA A 46 -15.28 3.23 -7.86
CA ALA A 46 -14.16 2.90 -6.96
C ALA A 46 -14.37 1.58 -6.20
N ARG A 47 -15.60 1.05 -6.15
CA ARG A 47 -15.90 -0.27 -5.57
C ARG A 47 -15.73 -1.42 -6.57
N GLN A 48 -15.74 -1.13 -7.87
CA GLN A 48 -15.68 -2.12 -8.95
C GLN A 48 -14.31 -2.16 -9.62
N GLU A 49 -13.64 -1.02 -9.67
CA GLU A 49 -12.43 -0.82 -10.45
C GLU A 49 -11.39 -0.04 -9.65
N MET A 50 -10.13 -0.17 -10.07
CA MET A 50 -9.06 0.67 -9.54
C MET A 50 -9.24 2.10 -10.05
N VAL A 51 -9.29 3.06 -9.13
CA VAL A 51 -9.36 4.50 -9.43
C VAL A 51 -8.06 5.15 -8.96
N LEU A 52 -7.55 6.11 -9.74
CA LEU A 52 -6.33 6.84 -9.37
C LEU A 52 -6.61 7.89 -8.26
N PRO A 53 -5.60 8.21 -7.44
CA PRO A 53 -5.70 9.28 -6.44
C PRO A 53 -6.08 10.64 -7.05
N ASP A 54 -6.90 11.39 -6.33
CA ASP A 54 -7.37 12.73 -6.73
C ASP A 54 -6.82 13.87 -5.86
N ILE A 55 -6.05 13.57 -4.80
CA ILE A 55 -5.36 14.57 -3.97
C ILE A 55 -3.86 14.61 -4.29
N LYS A 56 -3.16 13.48 -4.18
CA LYS A 56 -1.71 13.37 -4.41
C LYS A 56 -1.42 12.22 -5.37
N PRO A 57 -0.46 12.37 -6.29
CA PRO A 57 -0.08 11.27 -7.17
C PRO A 57 0.51 10.11 -6.36
N LEU A 58 0.41 8.89 -6.91
CA LEU A 58 1.07 7.73 -6.33
C LEU A 58 2.58 7.96 -6.28
N PRO A 59 3.25 7.61 -5.17
CA PRO A 59 4.71 7.71 -5.07
C PRO A 59 5.32 6.89 -6.21
N THR A 60 5.95 7.57 -7.15
CA THR A 60 6.46 6.92 -8.35
C THR A 60 7.77 6.22 -8.00
N LEU A 61 7.84 4.91 -8.25
CA LEU A 61 9.04 4.09 -8.01
C LEU A 61 10.17 4.34 -9.02
N VAL A 62 10.08 5.37 -9.87
CA VAL A 62 11.20 5.74 -10.74
C VAL A 62 12.32 6.28 -9.85
N MET A 63 13.21 5.38 -9.44
CA MET A 63 14.54 5.75 -9.00
C MET A 63 15.13 6.59 -10.13
N SER A 64 15.30 7.90 -9.89
CA SER A 64 16.03 8.77 -10.80
C SER A 64 17.44 8.22 -10.94
N GLN A 65 17.69 7.43 -11.98
CA GLN A 65 19.04 7.12 -12.45
C GLN A 65 19.55 8.34 -13.21
N ASN A 66 19.65 9.49 -12.54
CA ASN A 66 20.38 10.64 -13.07
C ASN A 66 21.88 10.35 -12.96
N LYS A 67 22.39 9.52 -13.88
CA LYS A 67 23.79 9.58 -14.27
C LYS A 67 23.96 10.80 -15.16
N LYS A 68 24.58 11.84 -14.61
CA LYS A 68 25.24 12.90 -15.39
C LYS A 68 26.36 12.31 -16.23
#